data_AF-A0A8H7QIT4-F1
#
_entry.id   AF-A0A8H7QIT4-F1
#
_cell.length_a   1.000
_cell.length_b   1.000
_cell.length_c   1.000
_cell.angle_alpha   90.00
_cell.angle_beta   90.00
_cell.angle_gamma   90.00
#
_symmetry.space_group_name_H-M   'P 1'
#
loop_
_entity.id
_entity.type
_entity.pdbx_description
1 polymer ?
#
loop_
_entity_poly.entity_id
_entity_poly.type
_entity_poly.pdbx_seq_one_letter_code
_entity_poly.pdbx_strand_id
1 'polypeptide(L)'
;MENSSINYLKVTIPESSHDTRIRKYLLQHYRTVVRSKENLHRAFARHEITVNGRPVEETRMLKKDDVVEVKYDKSVEEANKMKTIPIRICYEDDYLAVVWKPSGQNFVIFEKAIHFNTALKDLEGNRQKVWCINDIQKAASGLIIVAKTEAIKDLIMEQYGNDKIQFTMRILCHGFVSTTDIKKLFNPEINKRDEESISIIPDQVLKSIDIVSQTPSNNAQYISKLDLELCTPLEITQLRKLFYFHSDHPIIGNSTFTTPLKANRDKGLCAALIAVAFTHPVLKTQISVKEDEPAKFGVMCEREARFHQNKLDREADEIKKSGILTVDLEERKEGQLLAYMLGQKEFCGLVFKITTDCLIPRTSSETLVQAAVTASKSINSETIHVIDVGTGCGNLLISILDKIPCATGVGVDISEAALNVAKENANNLLPEQNQKATWRMQDMTTLNEKSTFDLLVCNPPYLDFEKTNKKKDQMVALEQEPAKALFANDHGYEWYHILSKLAPTIIKKTGFVILECGKGMIEKVLAIWSDWEQVAVYKDVQGWNRCLVLKMKSCIN
;
A
#
# COMPACT_ATOMS: atom_id res chain seq x y z
N MET A 1 -8.52 -29.98 -42.19
CA MET A 1 -9.92 -29.59 -41.94
C MET A 1 -9.94 -28.08 -41.88
N GLU A 2 -10.56 -27.44 -42.86
CA GLU A 2 -10.70 -25.98 -42.92
C GLU A 2 -11.37 -25.48 -41.63
N ASN A 3 -10.60 -24.79 -40.78
CA ASN A 3 -11.16 -24.00 -39.70
C ASN A 3 -11.86 -22.80 -40.34
N SER A 4 -13.12 -22.98 -40.75
CA SER A 4 -13.97 -21.86 -41.15
C SER A 4 -13.98 -20.84 -40.00
N SER A 5 -13.38 -19.67 -40.23
CA SER A 5 -13.40 -18.51 -39.32
C SER A 5 -14.81 -17.93 -39.13
N ILE A 6 -15.74 -18.34 -40.00
CA ILE A 6 -17.14 -17.95 -39.99
C ILE A 6 -17.95 -19.04 -39.29
N ASN A 7 -18.54 -18.70 -38.15
CA ASN A 7 -19.54 -19.52 -37.51
C ASN A 7 -20.91 -19.17 -38.09
N TYR A 8 -21.49 -20.11 -38.83
CA TYR A 8 -22.81 -19.96 -39.42
C TYR A 8 -23.86 -20.76 -38.63
N LEU A 9 -24.95 -20.10 -38.27
CA LEU A 9 -26.12 -20.73 -37.67
C LEU A 9 -27.37 -20.24 -38.39
N LYS A 10 -28.26 -21.16 -38.77
CA LYS A 10 -29.61 -20.85 -39.23
C LYS A 10 -30.60 -21.75 -38.52
N VAL A 11 -31.54 -21.16 -37.81
CA VAL A 11 -32.54 -21.89 -36.99
C VAL A 11 -33.92 -21.27 -37.17
N THR A 12 -34.93 -22.13 -37.30
CA THR A 12 -36.34 -21.74 -37.23
C THR A 12 -36.82 -21.85 -35.79
N ILE A 13 -37.46 -20.80 -35.28
CA ILE A 13 -37.85 -20.70 -33.87
C ILE A 13 -39.06 -21.56 -33.56
N PRO A 14 -38.96 -22.50 -32.60
CA PRO A 14 -40.08 -23.34 -32.17
C PRO A 14 -41.07 -22.56 -31.30
N GLU A 15 -42.30 -23.04 -31.22
CA GLU A 15 -43.38 -22.43 -30.44
C GLU A 15 -43.06 -22.27 -28.94
N SER A 16 -42.27 -23.18 -28.38
CA SER A 16 -41.79 -23.11 -26.98
C SER A 16 -40.89 -21.91 -26.68
N SER A 17 -40.37 -21.24 -27.72
CA SER A 17 -39.48 -20.08 -27.61
C SER A 17 -40.12 -18.76 -28.06
N HIS A 18 -41.44 -18.77 -28.28
CA HIS A 18 -42.24 -17.57 -28.51
C HIS A 18 -42.06 -16.56 -27.36
N ASP A 19 -42.05 -15.27 -27.68
CA ASP A 19 -41.85 -14.18 -26.72
C ASP A 19 -40.56 -14.26 -25.89
N THR A 20 -39.55 -14.97 -26.39
CA THR A 20 -38.20 -14.91 -25.82
C THR A 20 -37.37 -13.87 -26.55
N ARG A 21 -36.65 -13.01 -25.82
CA ARG A 21 -35.67 -12.09 -26.44
C ARG A 21 -34.61 -12.89 -27.20
N ILE A 22 -34.33 -12.50 -28.44
CA ILE A 22 -33.34 -13.15 -29.32
C ILE A 22 -31.99 -13.34 -28.62
N ARG A 23 -31.54 -12.34 -27.85
CA ARG A 23 -30.29 -12.41 -27.07
C ARG A 23 -30.30 -13.54 -26.05
N LYS A 24 -31.42 -13.73 -25.33
CA LYS A 24 -31.56 -14.77 -24.31
C LYS A 24 -31.59 -16.16 -24.96
N TYR A 25 -32.34 -16.28 -26.05
CA TYR A 25 -32.45 -17.52 -26.82
C TYR A 25 -31.09 -17.99 -27.34
N LEU A 26 -30.33 -17.11 -28.01
CA LEU A 26 -29.01 -17.46 -28.55
C LEU A 26 -28.00 -17.86 -27.46
N LEU A 27 -28.01 -17.20 -26.29
CA LEU A 27 -27.13 -17.54 -25.16
C LEU A 27 -27.50 -18.83 -24.42
N GLN A 28 -28.75 -19.28 -24.52
CA GLN A 28 -29.19 -20.53 -23.90
C GLN A 28 -28.93 -21.72 -24.83
N HIS A 29 -29.25 -21.57 -26.12
CA HIS A 29 -29.29 -22.70 -27.04
C HIS A 29 -28.04 -22.82 -27.93
N TYR A 30 -27.29 -21.74 -28.13
CA TYR A 30 -26.21 -21.69 -29.14
C TYR A 30 -24.90 -21.09 -28.59
N ARG A 31 -24.53 -21.44 -27.35
CA ARG A 31 -23.24 -21.03 -26.74
C ARG A 31 -22.00 -21.47 -27.52
N THR A 32 -22.13 -22.51 -28.34
CA THR A 32 -21.07 -23.02 -29.21
C THR A 32 -20.74 -22.03 -30.33
N VAL A 33 -21.74 -21.30 -30.83
CA VAL A 33 -21.64 -20.29 -31.90
C VAL A 33 -21.27 -18.93 -31.31
N VAL A 34 -21.89 -18.54 -30.20
CA VAL A 34 -21.63 -17.25 -29.52
C VAL A 34 -21.31 -17.48 -28.03
N ARG A 35 -20.02 -17.34 -27.68
CA ARG A 35 -19.47 -17.79 -26.39
C ARG A 35 -19.72 -16.87 -25.20
N SER A 36 -20.01 -15.58 -25.43
CA SER A 36 -20.16 -14.59 -24.36
C SER A 36 -21.25 -13.57 -24.66
N LYS A 37 -21.80 -12.95 -23.59
CA LYS A 37 -22.76 -11.83 -23.70
C LYS A 37 -22.21 -10.65 -24.49
N GLU A 38 -20.91 -10.44 -24.44
CA GLU A 38 -20.21 -9.31 -25.04
C GLU A 38 -19.94 -9.54 -26.53
N ASN A 39 -19.58 -10.78 -26.90
CA ASN A 39 -19.46 -11.19 -28.30
C ASN A 39 -20.80 -11.08 -29.03
N LEU A 40 -21.88 -11.48 -28.35
CA LEU A 40 -23.23 -11.39 -28.92
C LEU A 40 -23.66 -9.94 -29.17
N HIS A 41 -23.36 -9.04 -28.23
CA HIS A 41 -23.63 -7.61 -28.38
C HIS A 41 -22.88 -7.02 -29.59
N ARG A 42 -21.60 -7.36 -29.75
CA ARG A 42 -20.81 -6.94 -30.93
C ARG A 42 -21.35 -7.49 -32.25
N ALA A 43 -21.83 -8.74 -32.27
CA ALA A 43 -22.41 -9.34 -33.47
C ALA A 43 -23.71 -8.62 -33.90
N PHE A 44 -24.56 -8.20 -32.95
CA PHE A 44 -25.71 -7.36 -33.25
C PHE A 44 -25.30 -5.99 -33.82
N ALA A 45 -24.32 -5.33 -33.19
CA ALA A 45 -23.80 -4.04 -33.65
C ALA A 45 -23.18 -4.10 -35.07
N ARG A 46 -22.65 -5.26 -35.47
CA ARG A 46 -22.10 -5.49 -36.83
C ARG A 46 -23.15 -5.97 -37.84
N HIS A 47 -24.42 -6.05 -37.46
CA HIS A 47 -25.51 -6.56 -38.28
C HIS A 47 -25.31 -8.02 -38.77
N GLU A 48 -24.55 -8.81 -38.01
CA GLU A 48 -24.24 -10.22 -38.31
C GLU A 48 -25.38 -11.17 -37.92
N ILE A 49 -26.40 -10.66 -37.21
CA ILE A 49 -27.56 -11.43 -36.76
C ILE A 49 -28.80 -10.88 -37.43
N THR A 50 -29.50 -11.76 -38.13
CA THR A 50 -30.71 -11.43 -38.87
C THR A 50 -31.88 -12.31 -38.46
N VAL A 51 -33.09 -11.77 -38.57
CA VAL A 51 -34.35 -12.51 -38.45
C VAL A 51 -35.10 -12.33 -39.75
N ASN A 52 -35.45 -13.44 -40.41
CA ASN A 52 -36.11 -13.45 -41.72
C ASN A 52 -35.33 -12.60 -42.76
N GLY A 53 -34.00 -12.68 -42.72
CA GLY A 53 -33.09 -11.99 -43.64
C GLY A 53 -32.85 -10.51 -43.37
N ARG A 54 -33.38 -9.94 -42.28
CA ARG A 54 -33.16 -8.54 -41.90
C ARG A 54 -32.36 -8.41 -40.60
N PRO A 55 -31.37 -7.51 -40.50
CA PRO A 55 -30.70 -7.21 -39.23
C PRO A 55 -31.70 -6.78 -38.16
N VAL A 56 -31.45 -7.17 -36.91
CA VAL A 56 -32.32 -6.84 -35.78
C VAL A 56 -31.51 -6.37 -34.57
N GLU A 57 -32.17 -5.64 -33.68
CA GLU A 57 -31.62 -5.26 -32.39
C GLU A 57 -31.66 -6.40 -31.37
N GLU A 58 -30.79 -6.37 -30.37
CA GLU A 58 -30.69 -7.41 -29.34
C GLU A 58 -31.95 -7.53 -28.46
N THR A 59 -32.83 -6.53 -28.48
CA THR A 59 -34.10 -6.46 -27.75
C THR A 59 -35.26 -7.14 -28.48
N ARG A 60 -35.09 -7.56 -29.74
CA ARG A 60 -36.13 -8.21 -30.54
C ARG A 60 -36.67 -9.46 -29.86
N MET A 61 -38.00 -9.54 -29.72
CA MET A 61 -38.72 -10.71 -29.22
C MET A 61 -38.96 -11.72 -30.35
N LEU A 62 -38.67 -13.00 -30.16
CA LEU A 62 -38.84 -14.00 -31.21
C LEU A 62 -40.30 -14.44 -31.35
N LYS A 63 -40.74 -14.67 -32.58
CA LYS A 63 -42.05 -15.27 -32.90
C LYS A 63 -41.87 -16.71 -33.38
N LYS A 64 -42.96 -17.47 -33.34
CA LYS A 64 -43.01 -18.81 -33.94
C LYS A 64 -42.71 -18.68 -35.44
N ASP A 65 -41.92 -19.61 -35.97
CA ASP A 65 -41.48 -19.66 -37.37
C ASP A 65 -40.53 -18.54 -37.82
N ASP A 66 -40.08 -17.66 -36.91
CA ASP A 66 -38.97 -16.74 -37.21
C ASP A 66 -37.73 -17.56 -37.60
N VAL A 67 -37.04 -17.15 -38.67
CA VAL A 67 -35.77 -17.74 -39.10
C VAL A 67 -34.64 -16.84 -38.62
N VAL A 68 -33.93 -17.28 -37.58
CA VAL A 68 -32.75 -16.59 -37.05
C VAL A 68 -31.51 -17.09 -37.79
N GLU A 69 -30.76 -16.18 -38.38
CA GLU A 69 -29.50 -16.47 -39.07
C GLU A 69 -28.38 -15.63 -38.43
N VAL A 70 -27.32 -16.31 -37.96
CA VAL A 70 -26.12 -15.72 -37.37
C VAL A 70 -24.95 -16.00 -38.30
N LYS A 71 -24.36 -14.93 -38.84
CA LYS A 71 -23.13 -14.94 -39.64
C LYS A 71 -22.00 -14.31 -38.85
N TYR A 72 -21.53 -15.02 -37.84
CA TYR A 72 -20.52 -14.48 -36.95
C TYR A 72 -19.12 -14.77 -37.49
N ASP A 73 -18.47 -13.72 -38.01
CA ASP A 73 -17.09 -13.80 -38.47
C ASP A 73 -16.12 -13.50 -37.32
N LYS A 74 -15.48 -14.56 -36.82
CA LYS A 74 -14.52 -14.46 -35.74
C LYS A 74 -13.25 -13.71 -36.19
N SER A 75 -12.89 -13.76 -37.47
CA SER A 75 -11.69 -13.11 -37.99
C SER A 75 -11.79 -11.58 -37.98
N VAL A 76 -12.98 -11.04 -38.27
CA VAL A 76 -13.26 -9.58 -38.21
C VAL A 76 -13.19 -9.08 -36.77
N GLU A 77 -13.71 -9.84 -35.80
CA GLU A 77 -13.61 -9.48 -34.39
C GLU A 77 -12.17 -9.51 -33.88
N GLU A 78 -11.42 -10.56 -34.20
CA GLU A 78 -10.02 -10.67 -33.80
C GLU A 78 -9.19 -9.55 -34.43
N ALA A 79 -9.39 -9.25 -35.71
CA ALA A 79 -8.71 -8.15 -36.40
C ALA A 79 -9.03 -6.77 -35.78
N ASN A 80 -10.29 -6.50 -35.46
CA ASN A 80 -10.67 -5.24 -34.79
C ASN A 80 -10.07 -5.15 -33.38
N LYS A 81 -10.01 -6.26 -32.64
CA LYS A 81 -9.34 -6.30 -31.34
C LYS A 81 -7.85 -6.00 -31.48
N MET A 82 -7.16 -6.57 -32.48
CA MET A 82 -5.74 -6.28 -32.71
C MET A 82 -5.48 -4.82 -33.10
N LYS A 83 -6.36 -4.19 -33.90
CA LYS A 83 -6.27 -2.75 -34.23
C LYS A 83 -6.33 -1.83 -33.01
N THR A 84 -7.02 -2.25 -31.95
CA THR A 84 -7.19 -1.44 -30.73
C THR A 84 -6.02 -1.57 -29.74
N ILE A 85 -5.12 -2.54 -29.93
CA ILE A 85 -3.94 -2.72 -29.08
C ILE A 85 -2.81 -1.90 -29.69
N PRO A 86 -2.41 -0.77 -29.08
CA PRO A 86 -1.32 0.03 -29.62
C PRO A 86 -0.02 -0.78 -29.56
N ILE A 87 0.61 -0.94 -30.72
CA ILE A 87 1.98 -1.45 -30.85
C ILE A 87 2.88 -0.27 -31.14
N ARG A 88 3.92 -0.10 -30.33
CA ARG A 88 4.98 0.86 -30.59
C ARG A 88 6.15 0.12 -31.20
N ILE A 89 6.42 0.39 -32.46
CA ILE A 89 7.54 -0.18 -33.21
C ILE A 89 8.72 0.80 -33.05
N CYS A 90 9.81 0.31 -32.46
CA CYS A 90 11.02 1.09 -32.15
C CYS A 90 12.09 0.94 -33.25
N TYR A 91 12.08 -0.20 -33.95
CA TYR A 91 12.90 -0.49 -35.12
C TYR A 91 12.16 -1.50 -36.00
N GLU A 92 12.30 -1.38 -37.32
CA GLU A 92 11.74 -2.34 -38.27
C GLU A 92 12.48 -2.27 -39.61
N ASP A 93 12.74 -3.45 -40.19
CA ASP A 93 13.19 -3.63 -41.55
C ASP A 93 12.48 -4.84 -42.19
N ASP A 94 12.97 -5.32 -43.33
CA ASP A 94 12.38 -6.46 -44.04
C ASP A 94 12.55 -7.81 -43.31
N TYR A 95 13.47 -7.91 -42.35
CA TYR A 95 13.85 -9.15 -41.68
C TYR A 95 13.31 -9.24 -40.25
N LEU A 96 13.32 -8.15 -39.50
CA LEU A 96 12.99 -8.11 -38.09
C LEU A 96 12.35 -6.78 -37.66
N ALA A 97 11.82 -6.77 -36.44
CA ALA A 97 11.37 -5.57 -35.75
C ALA A 97 11.77 -5.62 -34.28
N VAL A 98 11.85 -4.46 -33.64
CA VAL A 98 11.92 -4.31 -32.18
C VAL A 98 10.73 -3.49 -31.74
N VAL A 99 9.94 -4.03 -30.81
CA VAL A 99 8.68 -3.41 -30.37
C VAL A 99 8.66 -3.18 -28.87
N TRP A 100 8.02 -2.11 -28.42
CA TRP A 100 7.82 -1.82 -27.00
C TRP A 100 6.51 -2.39 -26.48
N LYS A 101 6.61 -3.30 -25.51
CA LYS A 101 5.49 -3.86 -24.77
C LYS A 101 5.17 -3.01 -23.53
N PRO A 102 3.94 -2.49 -23.37
CA PRO A 102 3.54 -1.86 -22.13
C PRO A 102 3.17 -2.89 -21.04
N SER A 103 3.32 -2.48 -19.77
CA SER A 103 2.92 -3.27 -18.60
C SER A 103 1.41 -3.53 -18.57
N GLY A 104 1.01 -4.67 -18.02
CA GLY A 104 -0.38 -5.11 -17.87
C GLY A 104 -0.91 -5.93 -19.05
N GLN A 105 -0.25 -5.88 -20.22
CA GLN A 105 -0.68 -6.63 -21.41
C GLN A 105 -0.40 -8.13 -21.28
N ASN A 106 -1.41 -8.96 -21.56
CA ASN A 106 -1.22 -10.41 -21.68
C ASN A 106 -0.35 -10.70 -22.91
N PHE A 107 0.74 -11.46 -22.73
CA PHE A 107 1.73 -11.70 -23.79
C PHE A 107 1.12 -12.36 -25.03
N VAL A 108 0.30 -13.40 -24.87
CA VAL A 108 -0.35 -14.10 -26.00
C VAL A 108 -1.24 -13.17 -26.83
N ILE A 109 -1.96 -12.26 -26.17
CA ILE A 109 -2.80 -11.27 -26.89
C ILE A 109 -1.91 -10.23 -27.58
N PHE A 110 -0.84 -9.80 -26.91
CA PHE A 110 0.10 -8.82 -27.45
C PHE A 110 0.87 -9.38 -28.65
N GLU A 111 1.28 -10.65 -28.63
CA GLU A 111 1.94 -11.35 -29.73
C GLU A 111 1.05 -11.40 -30.99
N LYS A 112 -0.26 -11.62 -30.82
CA LYS A 112 -1.20 -11.54 -31.95
C LYS A 112 -1.28 -10.13 -32.53
N ALA A 113 -1.22 -9.09 -31.68
CA ALA A 113 -1.20 -7.71 -32.13
C ALA A 113 0.12 -7.36 -32.82
N ILE A 114 1.27 -7.86 -32.33
CA ILE A 114 2.57 -7.77 -33.02
C ILE A 114 2.44 -8.39 -34.41
N HIS A 115 2.01 -9.65 -34.50
CA HIS A 115 1.81 -10.35 -35.77
C HIS A 115 0.91 -9.55 -36.72
N PHE A 116 -0.19 -8.98 -36.24
CA PHE A 116 -1.07 -8.17 -37.08
C PHE A 116 -0.38 -6.93 -37.67
N ASN A 117 0.55 -6.32 -36.94
CA ASN A 117 1.19 -5.05 -37.30
C ASN A 117 2.53 -5.22 -38.05
N THR A 118 3.33 -6.24 -37.73
CA THR A 118 4.70 -6.39 -38.26
C THR A 118 4.85 -7.51 -39.29
N ALA A 119 3.85 -8.39 -39.44
CA ALA A 119 3.92 -9.47 -40.41
C ALA A 119 3.97 -8.95 -41.85
N LEU A 120 4.88 -9.53 -42.63
CA LEU A 120 4.89 -9.37 -44.09
C LEU A 120 3.63 -10.00 -44.69
N LYS A 121 3.19 -9.46 -45.83
CA LYS A 121 2.11 -10.05 -46.62
C LYS A 121 2.69 -10.83 -47.78
N ASP A 122 2.14 -12.02 -48.04
CA ASP A 122 2.44 -12.76 -49.27
C ASP A 122 1.73 -12.14 -50.50
N LEU A 123 1.94 -12.74 -51.67
CA LEU A 123 1.34 -12.30 -52.93
C LEU A 123 -0.20 -12.38 -52.93
N GLU A 124 -0.78 -13.20 -52.06
CA GLU A 124 -2.23 -13.35 -51.87
C GLU A 124 -2.77 -12.37 -50.79
N GLY A 125 -1.88 -11.60 -50.15
CA GLY A 125 -2.21 -10.63 -49.12
C GLY A 125 -2.32 -11.22 -47.71
N ASN A 126 -1.99 -12.50 -47.51
CA ASN A 126 -2.02 -13.17 -46.21
C ASN A 126 -0.80 -12.78 -45.38
N ARG A 127 -1.00 -12.58 -44.08
CA ARG A 127 0.09 -12.25 -43.15
C ARG A 127 0.90 -13.49 -42.79
N GLN A 128 2.21 -13.39 -42.99
CA GLN A 128 3.16 -14.44 -42.61
C GLN A 128 3.40 -14.46 -41.11
N LYS A 129 3.67 -15.65 -40.56
CA LYS A 129 3.95 -15.81 -39.13
C LYS A 129 5.17 -14.97 -38.73
N VAL A 130 5.15 -14.46 -37.50
CA VAL A 130 6.30 -13.79 -36.86
C VAL A 130 6.64 -14.52 -35.56
N TRP A 131 7.85 -14.30 -35.04
CA TRP A 131 8.32 -14.95 -33.81
C TRP A 131 8.91 -13.92 -32.85
N CYS A 132 8.38 -13.85 -31.63
CA CYS A 132 9.00 -13.08 -30.56
C CYS A 132 10.18 -13.87 -29.98
N ILE A 133 11.35 -13.24 -29.87
CA ILE A 133 12.60 -13.91 -29.47
C ILE A 133 12.77 -13.94 -27.95
N ASN A 134 12.48 -12.81 -27.31
CA ASN A 134 12.48 -12.68 -25.85
C ASN A 134 11.05 -12.51 -25.32
N ASP A 135 10.80 -13.04 -24.12
CA ASP A 135 9.56 -12.85 -23.39
C ASP A 135 9.75 -11.84 -22.25
N ILE A 136 8.69 -11.09 -21.94
CA ILE A 136 8.62 -10.13 -20.86
C ILE A 136 7.34 -10.38 -20.06
N GLN A 137 7.48 -10.44 -18.74
CA GLN A 137 6.34 -10.61 -17.83
C GLN A 137 5.19 -9.66 -18.14
N LYS A 138 3.96 -10.14 -17.92
CA LYS A 138 2.75 -9.31 -18.00
C LYS A 138 2.88 -8.01 -17.20
N ALA A 139 3.51 -8.03 -16.03
CA ALA A 139 3.64 -6.87 -15.14
C ALA A 139 4.79 -5.91 -15.51
N ALA A 140 5.72 -6.33 -16.36
CA ALA A 140 6.85 -5.54 -16.84
C ALA A 140 6.53 -4.86 -18.17
N SER A 141 7.23 -3.77 -18.45
CA SER A 141 7.30 -3.17 -19.80
C SER A 141 8.64 -3.51 -20.44
N GLY A 142 8.76 -3.40 -21.76
CA GLY A 142 10.08 -3.44 -22.38
C GLY A 142 10.11 -3.86 -23.83
N LEU A 143 11.33 -3.91 -24.37
CA LEU A 143 11.63 -4.18 -25.78
C LEU A 143 11.56 -5.68 -26.12
N ILE A 144 10.85 -6.03 -27.18
CA ILE A 144 10.76 -7.40 -27.71
C ILE A 144 11.33 -7.41 -29.13
N ILE A 145 12.28 -8.30 -29.40
CA ILE A 145 12.76 -8.58 -30.74
C ILE A 145 11.77 -9.53 -31.43
N VAL A 146 11.43 -9.21 -32.68
CA VAL A 146 10.47 -9.96 -33.51
C VAL A 146 11.15 -10.34 -34.83
N ALA A 147 11.27 -11.63 -35.11
CA ALA A 147 11.70 -12.14 -36.41
C ALA A 147 10.50 -12.28 -37.36
N LYS A 148 10.65 -11.82 -38.61
CA LYS A 148 9.57 -11.86 -39.61
C LYS A 148 9.53 -13.16 -40.43
N THR A 149 10.59 -13.96 -40.39
CA THR A 149 10.67 -15.27 -41.06
C THR A 149 11.34 -16.30 -40.16
N GLU A 150 11.11 -17.59 -40.44
CA GLU A 150 11.69 -18.68 -39.65
C GLU A 150 13.22 -18.73 -39.74
N ALA A 151 13.78 -18.48 -40.93
CA ALA A 151 15.23 -18.41 -41.11
C ALA A 151 15.88 -17.31 -40.23
N ILE A 152 15.22 -16.14 -40.12
CA ILE A 152 15.70 -15.06 -39.26
C ILE A 152 15.55 -15.44 -37.78
N LYS A 153 14.43 -16.10 -37.42
CA LYS A 153 14.22 -16.63 -36.06
C LYS A 153 15.35 -17.56 -35.66
N ASP A 154 15.76 -18.50 -36.51
CA ASP A 154 16.85 -19.43 -36.16
C ASP A 154 18.18 -18.71 -35.96
N LEU A 155 18.53 -17.77 -36.85
CA LEU A 155 19.78 -16.99 -36.75
C LEU A 155 19.83 -16.10 -35.50
N ILE A 156 18.73 -15.43 -35.15
CA ILE A 156 18.68 -14.57 -33.96
C ILE A 156 18.61 -15.40 -32.68
N MET A 157 17.94 -16.57 -32.70
CA MET A 157 17.91 -17.50 -31.57
C MET A 157 19.29 -18.12 -31.30
N GLU A 158 20.12 -18.34 -32.33
CA GLU A 158 21.52 -18.73 -32.15
C GLU A 158 22.32 -17.64 -31.41
N GLN A 159 22.11 -16.36 -31.76
CA GLN A 159 22.74 -15.25 -31.02
C GLN A 159 22.24 -15.18 -29.58
N TYR A 160 20.94 -15.36 -29.38
CA TYR A 160 20.29 -15.35 -28.06
C TYR A 160 20.75 -16.52 -27.17
N GLY A 161 20.89 -17.72 -27.71
CA GLY A 161 21.38 -18.88 -26.96
C GLY A 161 22.86 -18.81 -26.62
N ASN A 162 23.66 -18.08 -27.40
CA ASN A 162 25.09 -17.89 -27.20
C ASN A 162 25.45 -16.56 -26.50
N ASP A 163 24.47 -15.90 -25.87
CA ASP A 163 24.68 -14.68 -25.08
C ASP A 163 25.27 -13.48 -25.86
N LYS A 164 25.02 -13.44 -27.18
CA LYS A 164 25.47 -12.38 -28.11
C LYS A 164 24.50 -11.20 -28.24
N ILE A 165 23.35 -11.25 -27.55
CA ILE A 165 22.38 -10.17 -27.50
C ILE A 165 22.51 -9.48 -26.15
N GLN A 166 22.73 -8.17 -26.16
CA GLN A 166 22.78 -7.36 -24.94
C GLN A 166 21.38 -6.87 -24.60
N PHE A 167 20.96 -7.12 -23.37
CA PHE A 167 19.68 -6.67 -22.81
C PHE A 167 19.94 -5.87 -21.54
N THR A 168 19.47 -4.63 -21.51
CA THR A 168 19.56 -3.77 -20.32
C THR A 168 18.19 -3.59 -19.69
N MET A 169 18.05 -4.07 -18.45
CA MET A 169 16.84 -3.94 -17.64
C MET A 169 17.03 -2.86 -16.60
N ARG A 170 16.16 -1.86 -16.60
CA ARG A 170 16.09 -0.87 -15.54
C ARG A 170 15.14 -1.32 -14.44
N ILE A 171 15.59 -1.24 -13.20
CA ILE A 171 14.78 -1.57 -12.02
C ILE A 171 14.78 -0.46 -10.97
N LEU A 172 13.76 -0.47 -10.11
CA LEU A 172 13.82 0.16 -8.79
C LEU A 172 13.83 -0.93 -7.72
N CYS A 173 14.76 -0.86 -6.78
CA CYS A 173 14.85 -1.76 -5.62
C CYS A 173 14.91 -1.00 -4.29
N HIS A 174 14.55 -1.69 -3.21
CA HIS A 174 14.63 -1.16 -1.85
C HIS A 174 16.08 -1.00 -1.39
N GLY A 175 16.32 -0.03 -0.51
CA GLY A 175 17.60 0.17 0.17
C GLY A 175 18.66 0.89 -0.67
N PHE A 176 19.78 1.16 0.00
CA PHE A 176 20.97 1.79 -0.58
C PHE A 176 21.92 0.72 -1.10
N VAL A 177 22.07 0.62 -2.41
CA VAL A 177 23.01 -0.33 -3.04
C VAL A 177 24.42 0.26 -3.00
N SER A 178 25.29 -0.29 -2.15
CA SER A 178 26.62 0.27 -1.89
C SER A 178 27.71 -0.19 -2.87
N THR A 179 27.43 -1.17 -3.72
CA THR A 179 28.41 -1.80 -4.62
C THR A 179 27.75 -2.31 -5.90
N THR A 180 28.49 -2.27 -7.01
CA THR A 180 28.11 -2.87 -8.30
C THR A 180 28.73 -4.25 -8.52
N ASP A 181 29.63 -4.69 -7.62
CA ASP A 181 30.19 -6.04 -7.60
C ASP A 181 29.09 -7.06 -7.27
N ILE A 182 28.73 -7.89 -8.26
CA ILE A 182 27.67 -8.90 -8.18
C ILE A 182 27.88 -9.86 -7.00
N LYS A 183 29.12 -10.29 -6.75
CA LYS A 183 29.44 -11.27 -5.69
C LYS A 183 29.30 -10.68 -4.30
N LYS A 184 29.58 -9.39 -4.16
CA LYS A 184 29.40 -8.67 -2.89
C LYS A 184 27.93 -8.31 -2.66
N LEU A 185 27.20 -7.99 -3.73
CA LEU A 185 25.79 -7.59 -3.63
C LEU A 185 24.88 -8.78 -3.35
N PHE A 186 25.18 -9.95 -3.93
CA PHE A 186 24.37 -11.16 -3.76
C PHE A 186 25.13 -12.21 -2.95
N ASN A 187 24.78 -12.33 -1.66
CA ASN A 187 25.40 -13.31 -0.77
C ASN A 187 24.56 -14.59 -0.72
N PRO A 188 25.10 -15.75 -1.14
CA PRO A 188 24.39 -17.04 -1.08
C PRO A 188 24.12 -17.54 0.34
N GLU A 189 24.77 -17.01 1.39
CA GLU A 189 24.53 -17.42 2.78
C GLU A 189 23.32 -16.73 3.44
N ILE A 190 22.75 -15.70 2.83
CA ILE A 190 21.49 -15.09 3.26
C ILE A 190 20.33 -15.97 2.78
N ASN A 191 20.15 -17.14 3.40
CA ASN A 191 19.03 -18.03 3.09
C ASN A 191 17.78 -17.59 3.85
N LYS A 192 16.96 -16.72 3.24
CA LYS A 192 15.59 -16.46 3.69
C LYS A 192 14.69 -17.68 3.37
N ARG A 193 14.87 -18.76 4.16
CA ARG A 193 13.96 -19.88 4.49
C ARG A 193 13.05 -20.48 3.39
N ASP A 194 13.54 -20.88 2.21
CA ASP A 194 12.78 -21.78 1.32
C ASP A 194 13.68 -22.62 0.40
N GLU A 195 13.30 -23.89 0.12
CA GLU A 195 14.02 -24.80 -0.79
C GLU A 195 14.19 -24.24 -2.22
N GLU A 196 13.30 -23.33 -2.65
CA GLU A 196 13.38 -22.64 -3.96
C GLU A 196 14.54 -21.63 -4.08
N SER A 197 15.21 -21.28 -2.98
CA SER A 197 16.34 -20.33 -2.97
C SER A 197 17.67 -20.93 -3.43
N ILE A 198 17.80 -22.27 -3.43
CA ILE A 198 19.11 -22.94 -3.53
C ILE A 198 19.66 -22.96 -4.97
N SER A 199 18.86 -22.65 -6.00
CA SER A 199 19.23 -22.92 -7.40
C SER A 199 19.67 -21.73 -8.25
N ILE A 200 19.83 -20.51 -7.70
CA ILE A 200 20.11 -19.31 -8.52
C ILE A 200 21.56 -18.88 -8.39
N ILE A 201 22.25 -18.86 -9.52
CA ILE A 201 23.65 -18.40 -9.62
C ILE A 201 23.64 -16.98 -10.20
N PRO A 202 24.08 -15.94 -9.47
CA PRO A 202 24.02 -14.55 -9.93
C PRO A 202 24.65 -14.32 -11.31
N ASP A 203 25.82 -14.92 -11.56
CA ASP A 203 26.58 -14.80 -12.82
C ASP A 203 25.86 -15.43 -14.03
N GLN A 204 24.83 -16.28 -13.80
CA GLN A 204 23.98 -16.81 -14.87
C GLN A 204 22.79 -15.88 -15.19
N VAL A 205 22.55 -14.86 -14.37
CA VAL A 205 21.44 -13.92 -14.50
C VAL A 205 21.93 -12.55 -14.96
N LEU A 206 23.07 -12.09 -14.43
CA LEU A 206 23.59 -10.74 -14.61
C LEU A 206 25.03 -10.74 -15.12
N LYS A 207 25.31 -9.85 -16.07
CA LYS A 207 26.67 -9.54 -16.56
C LYS A 207 27.27 -8.37 -15.78
N SER A 208 26.47 -7.34 -15.53
CA SER A 208 26.90 -6.11 -14.86
C SER A 208 25.72 -5.38 -14.22
N ILE A 209 26.04 -4.44 -13.33
CA ILE A 209 25.11 -3.60 -12.59
C ILE A 209 25.65 -2.18 -12.59
N ASP A 210 24.81 -1.23 -12.99
CA ASP A 210 25.10 0.20 -12.90
C ASP A 210 24.09 0.90 -11.98
N ILE A 211 24.59 1.73 -11.06
CA ILE A 211 23.75 2.55 -10.19
C ILE A 211 23.40 3.83 -10.95
N VAL A 212 22.13 4.00 -11.29
CA VAL A 212 21.63 5.18 -12.01
C VAL A 212 21.35 6.33 -11.06
N SER A 213 20.69 6.05 -9.94
CA SER A 213 20.36 7.05 -8.92
C SER A 213 19.96 6.40 -7.61
N GLN A 214 20.15 7.11 -6.49
CA GLN A 214 19.67 6.67 -5.18
C GLN A 214 18.84 7.77 -4.55
N THR A 215 17.61 7.44 -4.16
CA THR A 215 16.61 8.38 -3.67
C THR A 215 16.29 8.10 -2.20
N PRO A 216 16.43 9.08 -1.29
CA PRO A 216 16.01 8.90 0.09
C PRO A 216 14.52 8.57 0.21
N SER A 217 14.17 7.67 1.12
CA SER A 217 12.78 7.28 1.43
C SER A 217 12.61 7.07 2.93
N ASN A 218 11.52 7.57 3.50
CA ASN A 218 11.28 7.45 4.94
C ASN A 218 11.11 6.01 5.42
N ASN A 219 10.51 5.12 4.61
CA ASN A 219 10.23 3.74 5.02
C ASN A 219 11.26 2.75 4.46
N ALA A 220 11.74 2.98 3.23
CA ALA A 220 12.72 2.08 2.60
C ALA A 220 14.17 2.48 2.91
N GLN A 221 14.38 3.54 3.70
CA GLN A 221 15.64 4.31 3.86
C GLN A 221 16.11 4.94 2.55
N TYR A 222 16.30 4.13 1.51
CA TYR A 222 16.62 4.53 0.15
C TYR A 222 15.84 3.69 -0.88
N ILE A 223 15.75 4.22 -2.08
CA ILE A 223 15.34 3.52 -3.28
C ILE A 223 16.50 3.63 -4.27
N SER A 224 17.04 2.49 -4.70
CA SER A 224 18.10 2.45 -5.70
C SER A 224 17.49 2.16 -7.07
N LYS A 225 17.87 2.97 -8.07
CA LYS A 225 17.57 2.76 -9.48
C LYS A 225 18.80 2.17 -10.14
N LEU A 226 18.65 1.00 -10.74
CA LEU A 226 19.76 0.27 -11.34
C LEU A 226 19.47 -0.03 -12.80
N ASP A 227 20.52 0.01 -13.62
CA ASP A 227 20.57 -0.61 -14.95
C ASP A 227 21.32 -1.93 -14.82
N LEU A 228 20.72 -3.00 -15.33
CA LEU A 228 21.21 -4.37 -15.21
C LEU A 228 21.43 -4.95 -16.61
N GLU A 229 22.65 -5.37 -16.92
CA GLU A 229 22.91 -6.15 -18.13
C GLU A 229 22.62 -7.62 -17.84
N LEU A 230 21.68 -8.20 -18.60
CA LEU A 230 21.18 -9.55 -18.37
C LEU A 230 21.92 -10.59 -19.22
N CYS A 231 22.16 -11.77 -18.66
CA CYS A 231 22.56 -12.96 -19.41
C CYS A 231 21.36 -13.53 -20.18
N THR A 232 21.59 -14.10 -21.37
CA THR A 232 20.56 -14.79 -22.14
C THR A 232 20.78 -16.31 -22.18
N PRO A 233 19.71 -17.13 -22.31
CA PRO A 233 18.30 -16.76 -22.40
C PRO A 233 17.71 -16.12 -21.14
N LEU A 234 16.83 -15.13 -21.30
CA LEU A 234 16.16 -14.45 -20.20
C LEU A 234 15.22 -15.40 -19.45
N GLU A 235 15.54 -15.64 -18.19
CA GLU A 235 14.70 -16.39 -17.27
C GLU A 235 13.79 -15.45 -16.47
N ILE A 236 12.49 -15.57 -16.73
CA ILE A 236 11.45 -14.60 -16.37
C ILE A 236 11.44 -14.25 -14.87
N THR A 237 11.65 -15.21 -13.97
CA THR A 237 11.53 -15.01 -12.51
C THR A 237 12.88 -14.95 -11.79
N GLN A 238 13.96 -15.42 -12.41
CA GLN A 238 15.26 -15.56 -11.75
C GLN A 238 15.80 -14.23 -11.24
N LEU A 239 15.71 -13.16 -12.03
CA LEU A 239 16.13 -11.83 -11.61
C LEU A 239 15.45 -11.38 -10.31
N ARG A 240 14.15 -11.64 -10.19
CA ARG A 240 13.37 -11.19 -9.03
C ARG A 240 13.70 -12.03 -7.80
N LYS A 241 13.82 -13.35 -7.99
CA LYS A 241 14.27 -14.26 -6.95
C LYS A 241 15.69 -13.92 -6.47
N LEU A 242 16.60 -13.56 -7.37
CA LEU A 242 17.97 -13.13 -7.06
C LEU A 242 17.96 -11.96 -6.07
N PHE A 243 17.28 -10.87 -6.42
CA PHE A 243 17.17 -9.70 -5.53
C PHE A 243 16.37 -9.99 -4.25
N TYR A 244 15.36 -10.85 -4.31
CA TYR A 244 14.48 -11.12 -3.17
C TYR A 244 15.11 -12.04 -2.11
N PHE A 245 15.79 -13.10 -2.55
CA PHE A 245 16.36 -14.10 -1.66
C PHE A 245 17.82 -13.84 -1.32
N HIS A 246 18.62 -13.33 -2.27
CA HIS A 246 20.08 -13.23 -2.12
C HIS A 246 20.57 -11.80 -1.91
N SER A 247 19.68 -10.83 -1.74
CA SER A 247 20.06 -9.46 -1.34
C SER A 247 19.07 -8.87 -0.35
N ASP A 248 19.45 -7.75 0.27
CA ASP A 248 18.52 -6.92 1.05
C ASP A 248 17.85 -5.83 0.21
N HIS A 249 17.91 -5.97 -1.12
CA HIS A 249 17.41 -4.99 -2.08
C HIS A 249 16.31 -5.58 -2.97
N PRO A 250 15.18 -6.11 -2.44
CA PRO A 250 14.13 -6.65 -3.28
C PRO A 250 13.63 -5.61 -4.30
N ILE A 251 13.31 -6.07 -5.51
CA ILE A 251 12.73 -5.20 -6.55
C ILE A 251 11.38 -4.68 -6.07
N ILE A 252 11.11 -3.40 -6.31
CA ILE A 252 9.87 -2.73 -5.93
C ILE A 252 8.73 -3.20 -6.83
N GLY A 253 7.66 -3.72 -6.23
CA GLY A 253 6.47 -4.15 -6.98
C GLY A 253 5.48 -4.93 -6.13
N ASN A 254 4.34 -5.26 -6.72
CA ASN A 254 3.27 -6.04 -6.08
C ASN A 254 3.04 -7.38 -6.80
N SER A 255 4.13 -8.11 -7.06
CA SER A 255 4.15 -9.37 -7.78
C SER A 255 4.99 -10.42 -7.00
N THR A 256 5.00 -11.70 -7.38
CA THR A 256 5.73 -12.78 -6.66
C THR A 256 7.25 -12.55 -6.56
N PHE A 257 7.86 -12.55 -5.37
CA PHE A 257 9.29 -12.21 -5.17
C PHE A 257 9.62 -10.72 -5.40
N THR A 258 8.72 -9.83 -4.97
CA THR A 258 8.95 -8.37 -4.92
C THR A 258 8.35 -7.80 -3.65
N THR A 259 8.80 -6.60 -3.26
CA THR A 259 8.31 -5.91 -2.07
C THR A 259 7.68 -4.57 -2.46
N PRO A 260 6.41 -4.29 -2.12
CA PRO A 260 5.78 -3.02 -2.46
C PRO A 260 6.28 -1.89 -1.54
N LEU A 261 6.26 -0.64 -2.02
CA LEU A 261 6.38 0.52 -1.13
C LEU A 261 5.07 0.74 -0.38
N LYS A 262 5.15 1.08 0.91
CA LYS A 262 4.01 1.29 1.81
C LYS A 262 2.97 2.31 1.29
N ALA A 263 3.44 3.39 0.67
CA ALA A 263 2.59 4.44 0.11
C ALA A 263 2.13 4.16 -1.33
N ASN A 264 2.63 3.09 -1.97
CA ASN A 264 2.30 2.76 -3.34
C ASN A 264 1.30 1.61 -3.44
N ARG A 265 0.15 1.87 -4.08
CA ARG A 265 -0.87 0.86 -4.37
C ARG A 265 -0.81 0.36 -5.81
N ASP A 266 0.14 0.84 -6.62
CA ASP A 266 0.33 0.34 -7.97
C ASP A 266 0.61 -1.17 -7.93
N LYS A 267 -0.10 -1.90 -8.79
CA LYS A 267 0.06 -3.36 -8.96
C LYS A 267 1.20 -3.71 -9.93
N GLY A 268 1.85 -2.71 -10.53
CA GLY A 268 2.93 -2.90 -11.48
C GLY A 268 4.24 -3.36 -10.85
N LEU A 269 5.09 -3.97 -11.68
CA LEU A 269 6.48 -4.25 -11.37
C LEU A 269 7.34 -3.02 -11.73
N CYS A 270 8.30 -2.65 -10.88
CA CYS A 270 9.30 -1.63 -11.20
C CYS A 270 10.52 -2.27 -11.87
N ALA A 271 10.28 -2.90 -13.02
CA ALA A 271 11.29 -3.41 -13.93
C ALA A 271 10.86 -3.13 -15.37
N ALA A 272 11.77 -2.65 -16.20
CA ALA A 272 11.54 -2.40 -17.62
C ALA A 272 12.78 -2.73 -18.46
N LEU A 273 12.60 -3.53 -19.52
CA LEU A 273 13.68 -3.86 -20.45
C LEU A 273 13.85 -2.69 -21.44
N ILE A 274 14.72 -1.76 -21.09
CA ILE A 274 14.82 -0.44 -21.72
C ILE A 274 15.80 -0.39 -22.90
N ALA A 275 16.72 -1.34 -23.03
CA ALA A 275 17.64 -1.38 -24.15
C ALA A 275 17.89 -2.80 -24.66
N VAL A 276 18.09 -2.91 -25.98
CA VAL A 276 18.55 -4.11 -26.64
C VAL A 276 19.58 -3.75 -27.70
N ALA A 277 20.68 -4.50 -27.76
CA ALA A 277 21.69 -4.37 -28.80
C ALA A 277 22.17 -5.74 -29.30
N PHE A 278 22.32 -5.86 -30.62
CA PHE A 278 22.76 -7.10 -31.28
C PHE A 278 23.25 -6.84 -32.69
N THR A 279 23.94 -7.82 -33.26
CA THR A 279 24.37 -7.77 -34.66
C THR A 279 23.25 -8.28 -35.56
N HIS A 280 22.80 -7.47 -36.52
CA HIS A 280 21.76 -7.86 -37.47
C HIS A 280 22.17 -9.18 -38.17
N PRO A 281 21.34 -10.25 -38.13
CA PRO A 281 21.74 -11.59 -38.59
C PRO A 281 22.07 -11.67 -40.08
N VAL A 282 21.39 -10.87 -40.92
CA VAL A 282 21.65 -10.76 -42.37
C VAL A 282 22.62 -9.62 -42.71
N LEU A 283 22.23 -8.37 -42.42
CA LEU A 283 22.97 -7.15 -42.79
C LEU A 283 24.31 -6.97 -42.08
N LYS A 284 24.58 -7.72 -41.00
CA LYS A 284 25.81 -7.65 -40.18
C LYS A 284 26.09 -6.28 -39.54
N THR A 285 25.16 -5.34 -39.61
CA THR A 285 25.21 -4.05 -38.93
C THR A 285 24.89 -4.19 -37.44
N GLN A 286 25.39 -3.27 -36.61
CA GLN A 286 24.96 -3.19 -35.21
C GLN A 286 23.58 -2.54 -35.10
N ILE A 287 22.67 -3.19 -34.39
CA ILE A 287 21.39 -2.61 -33.98
C ILE A 287 21.50 -2.28 -32.50
N SER A 288 21.10 -1.06 -32.14
CA SER A 288 20.94 -0.64 -30.75
C SER A 288 19.64 0.16 -30.64
N VAL A 289 18.71 -0.35 -29.83
CA VAL A 289 17.42 0.29 -29.56
C VAL A 289 17.35 0.56 -28.07
N LYS A 290 17.09 1.81 -27.71
CA LYS A 290 16.93 2.26 -26.33
C LYS A 290 15.65 3.07 -26.19
N GLU A 291 14.95 2.82 -25.10
CA GLU A 291 13.70 3.47 -24.74
C GLU A 291 13.80 4.09 -23.35
N ASP A 292 12.96 5.09 -23.12
CA ASP A 292 12.84 5.72 -21.81
C ASP A 292 12.21 4.76 -20.78
N GLU A 293 12.58 4.94 -19.53
CA GLU A 293 11.94 4.22 -18.44
C GLU A 293 10.45 4.60 -18.32
N PRO A 294 9.59 3.70 -17.83
CA PRO A 294 8.20 4.06 -17.56
C PRO A 294 8.10 5.25 -16.60
N ALA A 295 7.33 6.28 -16.96
CA ALA A 295 7.21 7.52 -16.17
C ALA A 295 6.88 7.32 -14.69
N LYS A 296 6.21 6.20 -14.36
CA LYS A 296 5.90 5.81 -12.97
C LYS A 296 7.14 5.65 -12.08
N PHE A 297 8.33 5.38 -12.65
CA PHE A 297 9.57 5.24 -11.88
C PHE A 297 10.00 6.60 -11.32
N GLY A 298 10.12 7.62 -12.17
CA GLY A 298 10.43 9.00 -11.75
C GLY A 298 9.43 9.55 -10.75
N VAL A 299 8.13 9.44 -11.04
CA VAL A 299 7.04 9.89 -10.13
C VAL A 299 7.15 9.24 -8.75
N MET A 300 7.55 7.97 -8.69
CA MET A 300 7.73 7.26 -7.43
C MET A 300 8.92 7.80 -6.64
N CYS A 301 10.07 7.96 -7.28
CA CYS A 301 11.27 8.52 -6.65
C CYS A 301 11.01 9.95 -6.14
N GLU A 302 10.45 10.84 -6.96
CA GLU A 302 10.14 12.22 -6.58
C GLU A 302 9.23 12.32 -5.37
N ARG A 303 8.20 11.46 -5.32
CA ARG A 303 7.26 11.42 -4.19
C ARG A 303 7.97 11.02 -2.90
N GLU A 304 8.81 10.01 -2.94
CA GLU A 304 9.52 9.51 -1.75
C GLU A 304 10.56 10.53 -1.27
N ALA A 305 11.30 11.16 -2.20
CA ALA A 305 12.22 12.26 -1.89
C ALA A 305 11.50 13.43 -1.20
N ARG A 306 10.35 13.85 -1.73
CA ARG A 306 9.56 14.93 -1.13
C ARG A 306 9.07 14.58 0.27
N PHE A 307 8.61 13.34 0.49
CA PHE A 307 8.20 12.90 1.82
C PHE A 307 9.37 12.85 2.79
N HIS A 308 10.55 12.49 2.33
CA HIS A 308 11.76 12.53 3.13
C HIS A 308 12.14 13.97 3.50
N GLN A 309 12.17 14.87 2.54
CA GLN A 309 12.45 16.29 2.78
C GLN A 309 11.46 16.90 3.78
N ASN A 310 10.16 16.66 3.59
CA ASN A 310 9.14 17.15 4.53
C ASN A 310 9.32 16.61 5.96
N LYS A 311 9.92 15.41 6.13
CA LYS A 311 10.25 14.88 7.45
C LYS A 311 11.41 15.66 8.05
N LEU A 312 12.48 15.89 7.28
CA LEU A 312 13.65 16.66 7.71
C LEU A 312 13.26 18.10 8.09
N ASP A 313 12.43 18.76 7.29
CA ASP A 313 11.98 20.13 7.57
C ASP A 313 11.21 20.20 8.90
N ARG A 314 10.35 19.21 9.16
CA ARG A 314 9.62 19.13 10.45
C ARG A 314 10.55 18.87 11.62
N GLU A 315 11.52 17.97 11.47
CA GLU A 315 12.51 17.68 12.51
C GLU A 315 13.37 18.93 12.79
N ALA A 316 13.78 19.66 11.76
CA ALA A 316 14.51 20.93 11.90
C ALA A 316 13.67 22.01 12.61
N ASP A 317 12.38 22.13 12.28
CA ASP A 317 11.47 23.03 12.98
C ASP A 317 11.29 22.66 14.46
N GLU A 318 11.17 21.35 14.78
CA GLU A 318 11.09 20.86 16.16
C GLU A 318 12.38 21.16 16.94
N ILE A 319 13.57 20.93 16.35
CA ILE A 319 14.86 21.27 16.95
C ILE A 319 14.94 22.77 17.22
N LYS A 320 14.57 23.61 16.25
CA LYS A 320 14.59 25.07 16.42
C LYS A 320 13.67 25.53 17.56
N LYS A 321 12.47 24.97 17.67
CA LYS A 321 11.52 25.28 18.75
C LYS A 321 11.99 24.78 20.12
N SER A 322 12.80 23.73 20.15
CA SER A 322 13.34 23.15 21.38
C SER A 322 14.32 24.08 22.12
N GLY A 323 14.87 25.09 21.43
CA GLY A 323 15.89 25.99 21.97
C GLY A 323 17.28 25.35 22.11
N ILE A 324 17.45 24.08 21.71
CA ILE A 324 18.73 23.37 21.74
C ILE A 324 19.58 23.82 20.54
N LEU A 325 20.67 24.53 20.82
CA LEU A 325 21.52 25.18 19.80
C LEU A 325 22.37 24.20 18.99
N THR A 326 22.71 23.04 19.56
CA THR A 326 23.51 21.99 18.93
C THR A 326 22.84 20.65 19.17
N VAL A 327 22.22 20.10 18.12
CA VAL A 327 21.77 18.71 18.08
C VAL A 327 22.70 18.00 17.12
N ASP A 328 23.54 17.11 17.64
CA ASP A 328 24.37 16.27 16.80
C ASP A 328 23.53 15.14 16.22
N LEU A 329 23.10 15.33 14.97
CA LEU A 329 22.33 14.32 14.25
C LEU A 329 23.18 13.11 13.85
N GLU A 330 24.52 13.21 13.87
CA GLU A 330 25.43 12.09 13.61
C GLU A 330 25.49 11.13 14.80
N GLU A 331 25.27 11.62 16.04
CA GLU A 331 25.16 10.78 17.24
C GLU A 331 23.76 10.13 17.42
N ARG A 332 22.80 10.44 16.53
CA ARG A 332 21.47 9.82 16.54
C ARG A 332 21.62 8.32 16.31
N LYS A 333 21.34 7.52 17.34
CA LYS A 333 21.25 6.07 17.16
C LYS A 333 20.19 5.75 16.11
N GLU A 334 20.46 4.76 15.27
CA GLU A 334 19.51 4.32 14.26
C GLU A 334 18.14 4.01 14.91
N GLY A 335 17.07 4.59 14.36
CA GLY A 335 15.72 4.44 14.88
C GLY A 335 15.35 5.34 16.06
N GLN A 336 16.28 6.05 16.70
CA GLN A 336 15.99 6.91 17.85
C GLN A 336 15.00 8.03 17.47
N LEU A 337 13.93 8.19 18.27
CA LEU A 337 12.95 9.26 18.06
C LEU A 337 13.53 10.62 18.46
N LEU A 338 13.29 11.65 17.63
CA LEU A 338 13.82 13.00 17.87
C LEU A 338 13.39 13.54 19.24
N ALA A 339 12.15 13.32 19.65
CA ALA A 339 11.65 13.79 20.94
C ALA A 339 12.45 13.22 22.13
N TYR A 340 12.88 11.94 22.07
CA TYR A 340 13.73 11.35 23.11
C TYR A 340 15.18 11.83 23.05
N MET A 341 15.70 12.14 21.87
CA MET A 341 17.00 12.79 21.74
C MET A 341 16.97 14.19 22.37
N LEU A 342 15.90 14.97 22.13
CA LEU A 342 15.73 16.30 22.71
C LEU A 342 15.36 16.25 24.20
N GLY A 343 14.87 15.11 24.69
CA GLY A 343 14.40 14.93 26.08
C GLY A 343 13.13 15.71 26.42
N GLN A 344 12.45 16.28 25.42
CA GLN A 344 11.28 17.12 25.62
C GLN A 344 10.25 17.03 24.49
N LYS A 345 8.99 17.34 24.79
CA LYS A 345 7.90 17.42 23.82
C LYS A 345 6.90 18.51 24.20
N GLU A 346 6.52 19.33 23.22
CA GLU A 346 5.42 20.29 23.38
C GLU A 346 4.06 19.59 23.32
N PHE A 347 3.17 19.96 24.24
CA PHE A 347 1.80 19.48 24.34
C PHE A 347 0.92 20.54 25.00
N CYS A 348 -0.20 20.91 24.38
CA CYS A 348 -1.11 21.95 24.89
C CYS A 348 -0.45 23.30 25.21
N GLY A 349 0.62 23.67 24.50
CA GLY A 349 1.39 24.90 24.71
C GLY A 349 2.40 24.84 25.85
N LEU A 350 2.57 23.69 26.50
CA LEU A 350 3.58 23.45 27.54
C LEU A 350 4.68 22.51 27.01
N VAL A 351 5.91 22.68 27.47
CA VAL A 351 7.05 21.85 27.05
C VAL A 351 7.36 20.84 28.16
N PHE A 352 6.96 19.59 27.95
CA PHE A 352 7.16 18.51 28.91
C PHE A 352 8.53 17.87 28.74
N LYS A 353 9.22 17.60 29.84
CA LYS A 353 10.30 16.63 29.88
C LYS A 353 9.74 15.24 29.61
N ILE A 354 10.44 14.47 28.79
CA ILE A 354 10.10 13.08 28.47
C ILE A 354 11.33 12.19 28.53
N THR A 355 11.12 10.92 28.84
CA THR A 355 12.14 9.86 28.81
C THR A 355 11.58 8.64 28.11
N THR A 356 12.42 7.66 27.82
CA THR A 356 12.00 6.36 27.26
C THR A 356 11.08 5.56 28.19
N ASP A 357 10.82 6.02 29.41
CA ASP A 357 9.95 5.37 30.40
C ASP A 357 8.47 5.71 30.21
N CYS A 358 8.14 6.69 29.37
CA CYS A 358 6.78 7.16 29.12
C CYS A 358 6.50 7.37 27.62
N LEU A 359 5.22 7.29 27.25
CA LEU A 359 4.77 7.55 25.89
C LEU A 359 5.03 9.02 25.53
N ILE A 360 5.52 9.29 24.31
CA ILE A 360 5.68 10.66 23.83
C ILE A 360 4.28 11.30 23.68
N PRO A 361 4.02 12.46 24.31
CA PRO A 361 2.75 13.17 24.15
C PRO A 361 2.37 13.34 22.68
N ARG A 362 1.14 12.96 22.35
CA ARG A 362 0.60 13.06 20.99
C ARG A 362 -0.33 14.24 20.88
N THR A 363 -0.23 15.02 19.81
CA THR A 363 -1.17 16.13 19.52
C THR A 363 -2.62 15.66 19.45
N SER A 364 -2.87 14.38 19.09
CA SER A 364 -4.22 13.80 19.13
C SER A 364 -4.82 13.77 20.54
N SER A 365 -3.98 13.60 21.56
CA SER A 365 -4.40 13.52 22.96
C SER A 365 -4.78 14.89 23.55
N GLU A 366 -4.45 16.00 22.88
CA GLU A 366 -4.90 17.35 23.30
C GLU A 366 -6.42 17.49 23.29
N THR A 367 -7.10 16.68 22.48
CA THR A 367 -8.57 16.60 22.46
C THR A 367 -9.16 16.19 23.82
N LEU A 368 -8.44 15.42 24.64
CA LEU A 368 -8.87 15.03 25.99
C LEU A 368 -8.84 16.22 26.94
N VAL A 369 -7.79 17.06 26.84
CA VAL A 369 -7.67 18.30 27.63
C VAL A 369 -8.79 19.28 27.25
N GLN A 370 -9.04 19.45 25.94
CA GLN A 370 -10.15 20.27 25.45
C GLN A 370 -11.51 19.77 25.96
N ALA A 371 -11.74 18.46 25.93
CA ALA A 371 -12.95 17.84 26.43
C ALA A 371 -13.10 18.04 27.95
N ALA A 372 -12.02 17.90 28.72
CA ALA A 372 -12.02 18.11 30.17
C ALA A 372 -12.38 19.55 30.55
N VAL A 373 -11.79 20.54 29.86
CA VAL A 373 -12.11 21.96 30.04
C VAL A 373 -13.56 22.29 29.65
N THR A 374 -14.13 21.57 28.70
CA THR A 374 -15.53 21.77 28.30
C THR A 374 -16.49 21.12 29.30
N ALA A 375 -16.19 19.89 29.72
CA ALA A 375 -16.98 19.15 30.71
C ALA A 375 -17.00 19.87 32.06
N SER A 376 -15.86 20.41 32.51
CA SER A 376 -15.75 21.12 33.80
C SER A 376 -16.70 22.29 33.94
N LYS A 377 -16.99 23.02 32.86
CA LYS A 377 -17.95 24.15 32.85
C LYS A 377 -19.37 23.73 33.19
N SER A 378 -19.71 22.44 33.04
CA SER A 378 -21.02 21.89 33.37
C SER A 378 -21.10 21.32 34.79
N ILE A 379 -19.99 21.35 35.53
CA ILE A 379 -19.90 20.82 36.90
C ILE A 379 -20.07 21.98 37.86
N ASN A 380 -21.15 21.96 38.64
CA ASN A 380 -21.39 22.96 39.68
C ASN A 380 -20.65 22.55 40.98
N SER A 381 -19.34 22.79 41.02
CA SER A 381 -18.48 22.50 42.17
C SER A 381 -17.42 23.60 42.33
N GLU A 382 -17.12 23.99 43.57
CA GLU A 382 -16.05 24.96 43.87
C GLU A 382 -14.65 24.41 43.54
N THR A 383 -14.47 23.10 43.66
CA THR A 383 -13.24 22.38 43.32
C THR A 383 -13.56 21.21 42.41
N ILE A 384 -12.79 21.04 41.34
CA ILE A 384 -12.95 19.92 40.40
C ILE A 384 -11.86 18.90 40.70
N HIS A 385 -12.26 17.67 41.02
CA HIS A 385 -11.32 16.57 41.24
C HIS A 385 -11.12 15.76 39.97
N VAL A 386 -9.89 15.72 39.47
CA VAL A 386 -9.50 15.02 38.24
C VAL A 386 -8.65 13.81 38.57
N ILE A 387 -8.93 12.67 37.95
CA ILE A 387 -8.05 11.51 37.95
C ILE A 387 -7.57 11.23 36.52
N ASP A 388 -6.26 11.06 36.37
CA ASP A 388 -5.61 10.67 35.12
C ASP A 388 -5.02 9.26 35.28
N VAL A 389 -5.61 8.29 34.56
CA VAL A 389 -5.27 6.87 34.67
C VAL A 389 -4.31 6.48 33.55
N GLY A 390 -3.10 6.04 33.91
CA GLY A 390 -2.01 5.87 32.96
C GLY A 390 -1.35 7.20 32.62
N THR A 391 -1.04 8.00 33.64
CA THR A 391 -0.65 9.42 33.48
C THR A 391 0.66 9.62 32.72
N GLY A 392 1.54 8.62 32.67
CA GLY A 392 2.81 8.71 31.95
C GLY A 392 3.67 9.86 32.45
N CYS A 393 4.04 10.78 31.55
CA CYS A 393 4.79 12.00 31.90
C CYS A 393 3.93 13.12 32.52
N GLY A 394 2.65 12.85 32.81
CA GLY A 394 1.71 13.78 33.42
C GLY A 394 1.05 14.76 32.45
N ASN A 395 1.23 14.59 31.13
CA ASN A 395 0.87 15.61 30.15
C ASN A 395 -0.63 15.95 30.13
N LEU A 396 -1.52 14.97 30.34
CA LEU A 396 -2.96 15.23 30.43
C LEU A 396 -3.30 15.97 31.72
N LEU A 397 -2.96 15.41 32.88
CA LEU A 397 -3.30 16.00 34.17
C LEU A 397 -2.74 17.42 34.34
N ILE A 398 -1.46 17.62 34.06
CA ILE A 398 -0.78 18.91 34.20
C ILE A 398 -1.43 19.96 33.30
N SER A 399 -1.71 19.62 32.03
CA SER A 399 -2.37 20.55 31.11
C SER A 399 -3.79 20.90 31.57
N ILE A 400 -4.51 19.97 32.19
CA ILE A 400 -5.84 20.24 32.76
C ILE A 400 -5.74 21.18 33.97
N LEU A 401 -4.78 20.96 34.87
CA LEU A 401 -4.55 21.82 36.03
C LEU A 401 -4.10 23.24 35.63
N ASP A 402 -3.35 23.37 34.53
CA ASP A 402 -2.99 24.66 33.94
C ASP A 402 -4.23 25.42 33.43
N LYS A 403 -5.17 24.73 32.75
CA LYS A 403 -6.36 25.34 32.16
C LYS A 403 -7.54 25.51 33.14
N ILE A 404 -7.56 24.78 34.25
CA ILE A 404 -8.65 24.78 35.24
C ILE A 404 -8.06 25.09 36.63
N PRO A 405 -7.90 26.38 37.01
CA PRO A 405 -7.21 26.75 38.25
C PRO A 405 -7.84 26.23 39.56
N CYS A 406 -9.15 25.93 39.56
CA CYS A 406 -9.84 25.33 40.70
C CYS A 406 -9.75 23.80 40.74
N ALA A 407 -9.05 23.16 39.80
CA ALA A 407 -8.91 21.72 39.77
C ALA A 407 -7.83 21.20 40.74
N THR A 408 -8.03 19.97 41.19
CA THR A 408 -7.03 19.16 41.90
C THR A 408 -6.91 17.82 41.21
N GLY A 409 -5.75 17.18 41.30
CA GLY A 409 -5.38 16.06 40.45
C GLY A 409 -4.86 14.84 41.19
N VAL A 410 -5.20 13.65 40.69
CA VAL A 410 -4.51 12.41 41.01
C VAL A 410 -4.02 11.76 39.71
N GLY A 411 -2.70 11.66 39.54
CA GLY A 411 -2.10 10.91 38.44
C GLY A 411 -1.73 9.52 38.90
N VAL A 412 -2.21 8.50 38.18
CA VAL A 412 -1.95 7.09 38.48
C VAL A 412 -1.16 6.47 37.34
N ASP A 413 -0.09 5.74 37.67
CA ASP A 413 0.64 4.92 36.70
C ASP A 413 1.19 3.65 37.37
N ILE A 414 1.46 2.62 36.58
CA ILE A 414 2.16 1.42 37.03
C ILE A 414 3.68 1.61 37.07
N SER A 415 4.19 2.62 36.36
CA SER A 415 5.61 2.91 36.22
C SER A 415 6.04 4.02 37.18
N GLU A 416 6.85 3.67 38.19
CA GLU A 416 7.46 4.66 39.08
C GLU A 416 8.35 5.65 38.31
N ALA A 417 9.07 5.17 37.29
CA ALA A 417 9.92 6.01 36.45
C ALA A 417 9.10 7.07 35.70
N ALA A 418 7.94 6.70 35.13
CA ALA A 418 7.05 7.65 34.48
C ALA A 418 6.50 8.68 35.48
N LEU A 419 6.08 8.24 36.68
CA LEU A 419 5.60 9.14 37.74
C LEU A 419 6.66 10.12 38.22
N ASN A 420 7.93 9.73 38.23
CA ASN A 420 9.02 10.66 38.58
C ASN A 420 9.18 11.76 37.52
N VAL A 421 9.03 11.43 36.23
CA VAL A 421 8.97 12.43 35.15
C VAL A 421 7.74 13.32 35.31
N ALA A 422 6.58 12.76 35.65
CA ALA A 422 5.35 13.53 35.88
C ALA A 422 5.48 14.52 37.04
N LYS A 423 6.07 14.10 38.17
CA LYS A 423 6.36 14.97 39.31
C LYS A 423 7.27 16.13 38.92
N GLU A 424 8.35 15.84 38.21
CA GLU A 424 9.29 16.87 37.74
C GLU A 424 8.61 17.87 36.80
N ASN A 425 7.81 17.37 35.84
CA ASN A 425 7.02 18.22 34.95
C ASN A 425 6.02 19.08 35.73
N ALA A 426 5.33 18.54 36.73
CA ALA A 426 4.36 19.29 37.53
C ALA A 426 5.05 20.46 38.27
N ASN A 427 6.20 20.20 38.87
CA ASN A 427 6.98 21.19 39.60
C ASN A 427 7.50 22.31 38.68
N ASN A 428 7.89 21.96 37.45
CA ASN A 428 8.48 22.91 36.51
C ASN A 428 7.43 23.72 35.73
N LEU A 429 6.26 23.14 35.45
CA LEU A 429 5.27 23.71 34.54
C LEU A 429 4.07 24.36 35.23
N LEU A 430 3.69 23.89 36.43
CA LEU A 430 2.58 24.47 37.16
C LEU A 430 3.05 25.56 38.12
N PRO A 431 2.38 26.73 38.15
CA PRO A 431 2.56 27.71 39.22
C PRO A 431 2.32 27.06 40.59
N GLU A 432 3.03 27.52 41.63
CA GLU A 432 2.94 26.94 43.00
C GLU A 432 1.49 26.77 43.48
N GLN A 433 0.62 27.77 43.23
CA GLN A 433 -0.80 27.73 43.61
C GLN A 433 -1.63 26.65 42.89
N ASN A 434 -1.13 26.10 41.78
CA ASN A 434 -1.76 25.08 40.97
C ASN A 434 -1.09 23.70 41.12
N GLN A 435 -0.04 23.57 41.94
CA GLN A 435 0.62 22.29 42.26
C GLN A 435 -0.23 21.44 43.20
N LYS A 436 -1.46 21.11 42.78
CA LYS A 436 -2.46 20.34 43.52
C LYS A 436 -2.61 18.92 42.96
N ALA A 437 -1.50 18.35 42.47
CA ALA A 437 -1.44 17.00 41.93
C ALA A 437 -0.82 16.05 42.96
N THR A 438 -1.41 14.86 43.11
CA THR A 438 -0.78 13.73 43.82
C THR A 438 -0.50 12.61 42.83
N TRP A 439 0.62 11.91 43.01
CA TRP A 439 1.12 10.91 42.08
C TRP A 439 1.18 9.55 42.76
N ARG A 440 0.44 8.56 42.26
CA ARG A 440 0.28 7.24 42.90
C ARG A 440 0.77 6.13 41.96
N MET A 441 1.71 5.32 42.44
CA MET A 441 2.08 4.10 41.75
C MET A 441 1.06 3.01 42.07
N GLN A 442 0.23 2.66 41.10
CA GLN A 442 -0.85 1.70 41.29
C GLN A 442 -1.29 1.09 39.96
N ASP A 443 -1.64 -0.20 39.99
CA ASP A 443 -2.32 -0.85 38.88
C ASP A 443 -3.77 -0.38 38.80
N MET A 444 -4.17 0.10 37.63
CA MET A 444 -5.52 0.64 37.43
C MET A 444 -6.63 -0.37 37.75
N THR A 445 -6.39 -1.67 37.57
CA THR A 445 -7.36 -2.74 37.90
C THR A 445 -7.73 -2.78 39.38
N THR A 446 -6.91 -2.20 40.25
CA THR A 446 -7.08 -2.18 41.70
C THR A 446 -7.64 -0.86 42.23
N LEU A 447 -7.93 0.12 41.35
CA LEU A 447 -8.43 1.43 41.76
C LEU A 447 -9.84 1.33 42.37
N ASN A 448 -10.00 1.96 43.52
CA ASN A 448 -11.29 2.11 44.19
C ASN A 448 -11.30 3.43 44.97
N GLU A 449 -12.09 4.38 44.50
CA GLU A 449 -12.02 5.77 44.97
C GLU A 449 -13.36 6.24 45.55
N LYS A 450 -14.29 5.33 45.89
CA LYS A 450 -15.60 5.63 46.50
C LYS A 450 -16.34 6.82 45.84
N SER A 451 -16.31 6.91 44.51
CA SER A 451 -16.93 7.97 43.70
C SER A 451 -16.44 9.40 44.03
N THR A 452 -15.12 9.57 44.16
CA THR A 452 -14.50 10.86 44.55
C THR A 452 -14.34 11.87 43.40
N PHE A 453 -14.24 11.42 42.15
CA PHE A 453 -13.77 12.30 41.06
C PHE A 453 -14.89 12.89 40.21
N ASP A 454 -14.68 14.14 39.77
CA ASP A 454 -15.53 14.87 38.84
C ASP A 454 -15.18 14.53 37.38
N LEU A 455 -13.91 14.30 37.09
CA LEU A 455 -13.40 13.96 35.76
C LEU A 455 -12.44 12.77 35.84
N LEU A 456 -12.64 11.78 34.98
CA LEU A 456 -11.63 10.75 34.66
C LEU A 456 -11.15 11.02 33.24
N VAL A 457 -9.84 11.17 33.08
CA VAL A 457 -9.18 11.23 31.77
C VAL A 457 -8.27 10.01 31.63
N CYS A 458 -8.24 9.42 30.44
CA CYS A 458 -7.37 8.28 30.17
C CYS A 458 -7.05 8.19 28.68
N ASN A 459 -5.76 8.10 28.36
CA ASN A 459 -5.28 7.61 27.08
C ASN A 459 -4.75 6.18 27.27
N PRO A 460 -5.61 5.16 27.22
CA PRO A 460 -5.19 3.79 27.48
C PRO A 460 -4.37 3.25 26.30
N PRO A 461 -3.51 2.23 26.51
CA PRO A 461 -2.94 1.46 25.42
C PRO A 461 -4.06 0.84 24.57
N TYR A 462 -3.97 0.94 23.24
CA TYR A 462 -5.02 0.44 22.33
C TYR A 462 -4.49 -0.18 21.04
N LEU A 463 -3.16 -0.30 20.88
CA LEU A 463 -2.61 -0.97 19.71
C LEU A 463 -2.74 -2.49 19.85
N ASP A 464 -3.27 -3.11 18.80
CA ASP A 464 -3.30 -4.57 18.65
C ASP A 464 -1.90 -5.05 18.23
N PHE A 465 -1.27 -5.85 19.10
CA PHE A 465 0.08 -6.39 18.89
C PHE A 465 0.16 -7.26 17.63
N GLU A 466 -0.78 -8.18 17.40
CA GLU A 466 -0.74 -9.08 16.24
C GLU A 466 -0.90 -8.31 14.93
N LYS A 467 -1.80 -7.32 14.92
CA LYS A 467 -2.03 -6.47 13.74
C LYS A 467 -0.83 -5.56 13.45
N THR A 468 -0.13 -5.12 14.49
CA THR A 468 1.03 -4.24 14.37
C THR A 468 2.28 -5.04 13.96
N ASN A 469 2.46 -6.25 14.49
CA ASN A 469 3.56 -7.15 14.10
C ASN A 469 3.55 -7.53 12.63
N LYS A 470 2.36 -7.60 12.02
CA LYS A 470 2.22 -7.80 10.56
C LYS A 470 2.75 -6.61 9.74
N LYS A 471 3.11 -5.49 10.37
CA LYS A 471 3.64 -4.28 9.76
C LYS A 471 5.00 -3.93 10.37
N LYS A 472 6.02 -4.75 10.09
CA LYS A 472 7.39 -4.63 10.62
C LYS A 472 7.94 -3.19 10.64
N ASP A 473 7.73 -2.40 9.58
CA ASP A 473 8.22 -1.02 9.52
C ASP A 473 7.53 -0.05 10.50
N GLN A 474 6.32 -0.35 10.96
CA GLN A 474 5.66 0.43 12.03
C GLN A 474 6.22 0.06 13.41
N MET A 475 6.77 -1.14 13.59
CA MET A 475 7.34 -1.58 14.85
C MET A 475 8.62 -0.81 15.19
N VAL A 476 9.51 -0.56 14.22
CA VAL A 476 10.83 0.07 14.50
C VAL A 476 10.72 1.40 15.26
N ALA A 477 9.77 2.26 14.88
CA ALA A 477 9.53 3.52 15.58
C ALA A 477 8.82 3.32 16.94
N LEU A 478 7.94 2.33 17.04
CA LEU A 478 7.19 2.00 18.25
C LEU A 478 8.03 1.25 19.29
N GLU A 479 9.08 0.54 18.87
CA GLU A 479 10.02 -0.20 19.73
C GLU A 479 10.84 0.72 20.63
N GLN A 480 10.92 2.00 20.28
CA GLN A 480 11.59 3.02 21.10
C GLN A 480 10.72 3.51 22.27
N GLU A 481 9.40 3.27 22.23
CA GLU A 481 8.47 3.67 23.28
C GLU A 481 8.04 2.46 24.13
N PRO A 482 7.65 2.63 25.40
CA PRO A 482 7.27 1.51 26.26
C PRO A 482 6.12 0.68 25.66
N ALA A 483 6.37 -0.61 25.41
CA ALA A 483 5.35 -1.52 24.87
C ALA A 483 4.07 -1.55 25.70
N LYS A 484 4.19 -1.45 27.05
CA LYS A 484 3.05 -1.40 27.98
C LYS A 484 2.18 -0.14 27.80
N ALA A 485 2.72 0.94 27.27
CA ALA A 485 1.98 2.17 27.00
C ALA A 485 1.32 2.17 25.60
N LEU A 486 1.72 1.25 24.73
CA LEU A 486 1.26 1.16 23.35
C LEU A 486 0.21 0.07 23.14
N PHE A 487 0.51 -1.14 23.63
CA PHE A 487 -0.21 -2.35 23.28
C PHE A 487 -1.21 -2.78 24.35
N ALA A 488 -2.33 -3.32 23.90
CA ALA A 488 -3.33 -3.94 24.76
C ALA A 488 -3.82 -5.25 24.15
N ASN A 489 -4.29 -6.16 25.02
CA ASN A 489 -4.91 -7.40 24.58
C ASN A 489 -6.30 -7.12 23.99
N ASP A 490 -6.99 -8.21 23.60
CA ASP A 490 -8.34 -8.16 23.03
C ASP A 490 -8.43 -7.19 21.83
N HIS A 491 -7.50 -7.32 20.88
CA HIS A 491 -7.43 -6.46 19.70
C HIS A 491 -7.38 -4.95 20.02
N GLY A 492 -6.78 -4.58 21.16
CA GLY A 492 -6.69 -3.21 21.63
C GLY A 492 -7.84 -2.77 22.55
N TYR A 493 -8.78 -3.66 22.91
CA TYR A 493 -10.00 -3.28 23.65
C TYR A 493 -9.98 -3.59 25.16
N GLU A 494 -8.98 -4.34 25.65
CA GLU A 494 -8.86 -4.80 27.04
C GLU A 494 -9.08 -3.68 28.07
N TRP A 495 -8.36 -2.57 27.95
CA TRP A 495 -8.43 -1.49 28.93
C TRP A 495 -9.76 -0.74 28.91
N TYR A 496 -10.47 -0.69 27.79
CA TYR A 496 -11.81 -0.10 27.75
C TYR A 496 -12.83 -0.94 28.54
N HIS A 497 -12.69 -2.27 28.54
CA HIS A 497 -13.51 -3.18 29.36
C HIS A 497 -13.19 -3.04 30.85
N ILE A 498 -11.92 -2.85 31.21
CA ILE A 498 -11.51 -2.65 32.59
C ILE A 498 -12.01 -1.30 33.10
N LEU A 499 -11.80 -0.23 32.34
CA LEU A 499 -12.24 1.11 32.70
C LEU A 499 -13.77 1.21 32.84
N SER A 500 -14.56 0.53 31.99
CA SER A 500 -16.03 0.60 32.10
C SER A 500 -16.56 0.00 33.40
N LYS A 501 -15.86 -1.01 33.95
CA LYS A 501 -16.18 -1.63 35.24
C LYS A 501 -15.70 -0.78 36.43
N LEU A 502 -14.57 -0.09 36.28
CA LEU A 502 -13.98 0.74 37.33
C LEU A 502 -14.66 2.10 37.46
N ALA A 503 -15.05 2.73 36.35
CA ALA A 503 -15.55 4.10 36.36
C ALA A 503 -16.71 4.35 37.37
N PRO A 504 -17.68 3.44 37.57
CA PRO A 504 -18.74 3.63 38.57
C PRO A 504 -18.23 3.75 40.02
N THR A 505 -17.09 3.13 40.36
CA THR A 505 -16.51 3.18 41.72
C THR A 505 -15.62 4.40 41.92
N ILE A 506 -15.28 5.13 40.85
CA ILE A 506 -14.31 6.23 40.85
C ILE A 506 -15.01 7.58 40.63
N ILE A 507 -15.99 7.62 39.73
CA ILE A 507 -16.61 8.86 39.24
C ILE A 507 -17.89 9.17 40.01
N LYS A 508 -18.08 10.45 40.37
CA LYS A 508 -19.33 10.99 40.92
C LYS A 508 -20.45 10.82 39.89
N LYS A 509 -21.71 10.72 40.36
CA LYS A 509 -22.89 10.62 39.48
C LYS A 509 -23.01 11.76 38.45
N THR A 510 -22.51 12.94 38.78
CA THR A 510 -22.52 14.12 37.89
C THR A 510 -21.24 14.27 37.06
N GLY A 511 -20.23 13.44 37.30
CA GLY A 511 -18.93 13.51 36.67
C GLY A 511 -18.89 12.92 35.26
N PHE A 512 -17.74 13.08 34.60
CA PHE A 512 -17.52 12.66 33.23
C PHE A 512 -16.31 11.73 33.11
N VAL A 513 -16.41 10.81 32.16
CA VAL A 513 -15.31 9.95 31.72
C VAL A 513 -14.89 10.38 30.32
N ILE A 514 -13.60 10.59 30.11
CA ILE A 514 -13.02 11.13 28.88
C ILE A 514 -11.90 10.19 28.43
N LEU A 515 -12.10 9.52 27.29
CA LEU A 515 -11.21 8.46 26.83
C LEU A 515 -10.64 8.77 25.46
N GLU A 516 -9.34 8.52 25.28
CA GLU A 516 -8.77 8.41 23.93
C GLU A 516 -9.18 7.08 23.30
N CYS A 517 -9.51 7.11 22.01
CA CYS A 517 -9.87 5.96 21.19
C CYS A 517 -8.97 5.91 19.95
N GLY A 518 -8.47 4.71 19.64
CA GLY A 518 -7.82 4.47 18.36
C GLY A 518 -8.76 4.74 17.18
N LYS A 519 -8.17 5.06 16.02
CA LYS A 519 -8.93 5.36 14.79
C LYS A 519 -9.91 4.23 14.46
N GLY A 520 -11.21 4.56 14.43
CA GLY A 520 -12.29 3.62 14.12
C GLY A 520 -12.74 2.74 15.28
N MET A 521 -12.31 3.02 16.52
CA MET A 521 -12.68 2.20 17.69
C MET A 521 -13.93 2.71 18.43
N ILE A 522 -14.33 3.98 18.25
CA ILE A 522 -15.40 4.61 19.06
C ILE A 522 -16.69 3.79 19.10
N GLU A 523 -17.18 3.28 17.98
CA GLU A 523 -18.44 2.52 17.95
C GLU A 523 -18.40 1.27 18.84
N LYS A 524 -17.28 0.53 18.80
CA LYS A 524 -17.11 -0.65 19.66
C LYS A 524 -16.87 -0.25 21.11
N VAL A 525 -16.14 0.85 21.38
CA VAL A 525 -15.97 1.36 22.75
C VAL A 525 -17.32 1.80 23.34
N LEU A 526 -18.18 2.47 22.58
CA LEU A 526 -19.53 2.81 23.02
C LEU A 526 -20.36 1.58 23.39
N ALA A 527 -20.23 0.49 22.64
CA ALA A 527 -20.90 -0.77 22.99
C ALA A 527 -20.38 -1.37 24.30
N ILE A 528 -19.08 -1.22 24.62
CA ILE A 528 -18.48 -1.64 25.90
C ILE A 528 -19.01 -0.78 27.06
N TRP A 529 -19.32 0.48 26.79
CA TRP A 529 -19.80 1.46 27.75
C TRP A 529 -21.33 1.64 27.69
N SER A 530 -22.08 0.55 27.46
CA SER A 530 -23.53 0.58 27.25
C SER A 530 -24.34 1.18 28.41
N ASP A 531 -23.81 1.16 29.64
CA ASP A 531 -24.45 1.76 30.83
C ASP A 531 -24.17 3.26 30.97
N TRP A 532 -23.40 3.83 30.06
CA TRP A 532 -23.04 5.24 30.01
C TRP A 532 -23.68 5.92 28.79
N GLU A 533 -23.93 7.22 28.92
CA GLU A 533 -24.43 8.08 27.86
C GLU A 533 -23.27 8.78 27.16
N GLN A 534 -23.28 8.76 25.82
CA GLN A 534 -22.35 9.56 25.02
C GLN A 534 -22.74 11.04 25.06
N VAL A 535 -21.88 11.86 25.63
CA VAL A 535 -22.07 13.32 25.71
C VAL A 535 -21.48 14.00 24.48
N ALA A 536 -20.27 13.63 24.07
CA ALA A 536 -19.57 14.27 22.97
C ALA A 536 -18.49 13.37 22.37
N VAL A 537 -18.11 13.68 21.13
CA VAL A 537 -16.96 13.08 20.44
C VAL A 537 -16.13 14.21 19.82
N TYR A 538 -14.84 14.25 20.14
CA TYR A 538 -13.90 15.23 19.59
C TYR A 538 -13.02 14.60 18.52
N LYS A 539 -12.78 15.36 17.46
CA LYS A 539 -11.90 14.98 16.35
C LYS A 539 -10.50 15.53 16.57
N ASP A 540 -9.48 14.75 16.23
CA ASP A 540 -8.09 15.22 16.18
C ASP A 540 -7.86 16.14 14.96
N VAL A 541 -6.66 16.72 14.88
CA VAL A 541 -6.25 17.62 13.79
C VAL A 541 -6.27 16.97 12.40
N GLN A 542 -6.33 15.63 12.32
CA GLN A 542 -6.46 14.88 11.08
C GLN A 542 -7.92 14.54 10.74
N GLY A 543 -8.87 14.97 11.58
CA GLY A 543 -10.30 14.74 11.41
C GLY A 543 -10.80 13.39 11.91
N TRP A 544 -9.97 12.60 12.61
CA TRP A 544 -10.41 11.32 13.17
C TRP A 544 -11.09 11.52 14.52
N ASN A 545 -12.22 10.85 14.73
CA ASN A 545 -12.84 10.77 16.04
C ASN A 545 -11.86 10.11 17.02
N ARG A 546 -11.40 10.87 18.01
CA ARG A 546 -10.26 10.51 18.87
C ARG A 546 -10.63 10.47 20.34
N CYS A 547 -11.47 11.39 20.81
CA CYS A 547 -11.82 11.50 22.21
C CYS A 547 -13.33 11.30 22.39
N LEU A 548 -13.68 10.39 23.30
CA LEU A 548 -15.05 10.05 23.67
C LEU A 548 -15.35 10.59 25.07
N VAL A 549 -16.45 11.34 25.21
CA VAL A 549 -16.92 11.87 26.50
C VAL A 549 -18.20 11.14 26.91
N LEU A 550 -18.19 10.58 28.10
CA LEU A 550 -19.25 9.75 28.66
C LEU A 550 -19.73 10.31 30.00
N LYS A 551 -21.01 10.09 30.29
CA LYS A 551 -21.62 10.36 31.60
C LYS A 551 -22.45 9.16 32.04
N MET A 552 -22.55 8.92 33.33
CA MET A 552 -23.38 7.82 33.84
C MET A 552 -24.84 8.09 33.46
N LYS A 553 -25.54 7.09 32.91
CA LYS A 553 -26.97 7.23 32.61
C LYS A 553 -27.72 7.52 33.92
N SER A 554 -28.59 8.52 33.90
CA SER A 554 -29.53 8.71 35.00
C SER A 554 -30.46 7.50 35.07
N CYS A 555 -30.44 6.77 36.18
CA CYS A 555 -31.49 5.79 36.46
C CYS A 555 -32.83 6.55 36.45
N ILE A 556 -33.70 6.21 35.51
CA ILE A 556 -35.11 6.56 35.62
C ILE A 556 -35.63 5.69 36.76
N ASN A 557 -35.75 6.28 37.96
CA ASN A 557 -36.43 5.64 39.08
C ASN A 557 -37.92 5.52 38.80
#